data_AF-A0A1H9NSC1-F1
#
_entry.id   AF-A0A1H9NSC1-F1
#
_cell.length_a   1.000
_cell.length_b   1.000
_cell.length_c   1.000
_cell.angle_alpha   90.00
_cell.angle_beta   90.00
_cell.angle_gamma   90.00
#
_symmetry.space_group_name_H-M   'P 1'
#
loop_
_entity.id
_entity.type
_entity.pdbx_description
1 polymer ?
#
loop_
_entity_poly.entity_id
_entity_poly.type
_entity_poly.pdbx_seq_one_letter_code
_entity_poly.pdbx_strand_id
1 'polypeptide(L)' 'MSALFQPYTLKDVTLRNRIAVPPMCVYMANDGLINEWHKVHYASIARGGRGW' A
#
# COMPACT_ATOMS: atom_id res chain seq x y z
N MET A 1 -6.35 12.16 20.50
CA MET A 1 -5.44 11.33 19.66
C MET A 1 -6.31 10.61 18.62
N SER A 2 -5.95 10.64 17.34
CA SER A 2 -6.83 10.13 16.28
C SER A 2 -6.80 8.61 16.20
N ALA A 3 -7.98 7.97 16.15
CA ALA A 3 -8.13 6.52 15.97
C ALA A 3 -7.51 6.02 14.64
N LEU A 4 -7.41 6.89 13.63
CA LEU A 4 -6.88 6.55 12.32
C LEU A 4 -5.38 6.17 12.35
N PHE A 5 -4.61 6.79 13.23
CA PHE A 5 -3.15 6.59 13.33
C PHE A 5 -2.74 5.58 14.42
N GLN A 6 -3.72 4.87 15.00
CA GLN A 6 -3.43 3.80 15.95
C GLN A 6 -3.02 2.53 15.20
N PRO A 7 -2.09 1.73 15.76
CA PRO A 7 -1.73 0.46 15.19
C PRO A 7 -2.93 -0.51 15.17
N TYR A 8 -2.91 -1.46 14.24
CA TYR A 8 -3.93 -2.49 14.10
C TYR A 8 -3.27 -3.83 13.81
N THR A 9 -3.52 -4.84 14.65
CA THR A 9 -2.98 -6.18 14.48
C THR A 9 -4.07 -7.11 13.98
N LEU A 10 -3.81 -7.80 12.87
CA LEU A 10 -4.68 -8.82 12.31
C LEU A 10 -3.87 -10.12 12.12
N LYS A 11 -4.20 -11.15 12.90
CA LYS A 11 -3.39 -12.36 13.03
C LYS A 11 -1.94 -11.98 13.41
N ASP A 12 -0.96 -12.40 12.64
CA ASP A 12 0.47 -12.19 12.92
C ASP A 12 1.02 -10.90 12.30
N VAL A 13 0.19 -10.07 11.66
CA VAL A 13 0.62 -8.84 10.97
C VAL A 13 0.13 -7.61 11.74
N THR A 14 1.04 -6.69 12.04
CA THR A 14 0.73 -5.40 12.69
C THR A 14 0.91 -4.24 11.72
N LEU A 15 -0.16 -3.47 11.52
CA LEU A 15 -0.17 -2.25 10.74
C LEU A 15 0.20 -1.06 11.62
N ARG A 16 1.03 -0.15 11.10
CA ARG A 16 1.39 1.09 11.81
C ARG A 16 0.24 2.09 11.96
N ASN A 17 -0.78 2.01 11.12
CA ASN A 17 -2.00 2.81 11.18
C ASN A 17 -3.13 2.12 10.41
N ARG A 18 -4.34 2.68 10.47
CA ARG A 18 -5.55 2.13 9.86
C ARG A 18 -5.81 2.67 8.44
N ILE A 19 -4.79 3.24 7.79
CA ILE A 19 -4.90 3.72 6.41
C ILE A 19 -4.48 2.59 5.49
N ALA A 20 -5.41 2.12 4.66
CA ALA A 20 -5.18 1.10 3.64
C ALA A 20 -5.32 1.71 2.24
N VAL A 21 -4.44 1.30 1.32
CA VAL A 21 -4.52 1.64 -0.10
C VAL A 21 -5.25 0.51 -0.81
N PRO A 22 -6.43 0.77 -1.41
CA PRO A 22 -7.18 -0.27 -2.12
C PRO A 22 -6.44 -0.70 -3.40
N PRO A 23 -6.76 -1.89 -3.94
CA PRO A 23 -6.28 -2.28 -5.26
C PRO A 23 -6.80 -1.30 -6.31
N MET A 24 -5.88 -0.71 -7.08
CA MET A 24 -6.19 0.21 -8.17
C MET A 24 -5.52 -0.32 -9.44
N CYS A 25 -6.32 -0.58 -10.48
CA CYS A 25 -5.79 -0.95 -11.79
C CYS A 25 -5.08 0.23 -12.43
N VAL A 26 -3.87 -0.03 -12.92
CA VAL A 26 -3.00 1.02 -13.47
C VAL A 26 -2.85 0.94 -14.98
N TYR A 27 -3.28 -0.17 -15.59
CA TYR A 27 -3.28 -0.40 -17.04
C TYR A 27 -1.90 -0.19 -17.73
N MET A 28 -0.81 -0.33 -16.98
CA MET A 28 0.56 -0.12 -17.46
C MET A 28 1.33 -1.42 -17.67
N ALA A 29 0.71 -2.58 -17.46
CA ALA A 29 1.36 -3.88 -17.64
C ALA A 29 1.58 -4.18 -19.13
N ASN A 30 2.67 -4.87 -19.45
CA ASN A 30 2.95 -5.36 -20.80
C ASN A 30 2.90 -6.88 -20.79
N ASP A 31 2.04 -7.50 -21.60
CA ASP A 31 1.77 -8.95 -21.60
C ASP A 31 1.49 -9.52 -20.20
N GLY A 32 0.78 -8.75 -19.36
CA GLY A 32 0.48 -9.12 -17.97
C GLY A 32 1.66 -9.00 -17.00
N LEU A 33 2.84 -8.60 -17.48
CA LEU A 33 4.02 -8.40 -16.65
C LEU A 33 4.12 -6.95 -16.16
N ILE A 34 4.46 -6.82 -14.88
CA ILE A 34 4.79 -5.53 -14.27
C ILE A 34 6.11 -4.99 -14.83
N ASN A 35 6.27 -3.68 -14.78
CA ASN A 35 7.45 -2.97 -15.25
C ASN A 35 7.85 -1.86 -14.25
N GLU A 36 8.85 -1.05 -14.62
CA GLU A 36 9.40 0.02 -13.78
C GLU A 36 8.35 1.02 -13.29
N TRP A 37 7.30 1.26 -14.07
CA TRP A 37 6.19 2.11 -13.64
C TRP A 37 5.56 1.59 -12.34
N HIS A 38 5.33 0.28 -12.25
CA HIS A 38 4.70 -0.35 -11.08
C HIS A 38 5.62 -0.29 -9.85
N LYS A 39 6.92 -0.51 -10.05
CA LYS A 39 7.92 -0.46 -8.98
C LYS A 39 7.96 0.93 -8.34
N VAL A 40 8.10 1.97 -9.15
CA VAL A 40 8.14 3.36 -8.66
C VAL A 40 6.81 3.76 -8.03
N HIS A 41 5.70 3.39 -8.65
CA HIS A 41 4.35 3.68 -8.14
C HIS A 41 4.12 3.07 -6.75
N TYR A 42 4.31 1.77 -6.59
CA TYR A 42 4.09 1.08 -5.31
C TYR A 42 5.12 1.49 -4.24
N ALA A 43 6.39 1.70 -4.60
CA ALA A 43 7.38 2.20 -3.66
C ALA A 43 7.05 3.61 -3.16
N SER A 44 6.54 4.50 -4.02
CA SER A 44 6.08 5.83 -3.62
C SER A 44 4.91 5.75 -2.64
N ILE A 45 3.95 4.87 -2.90
CA ILE A 45 2.81 4.64 -2.01
C ILE A 45 3.25 4.12 -0.64
N ALA A 46 4.13 3.11 -0.61
CA ALA A 46 4.65 2.52 0.62
C ALA A 46 5.42 3.53 1.49
N ARG A 47 6.26 4.37 0.86
CA ARG A 47 7.02 5.43 1.55
C ARG A 47 6.14 6.45 2.25
N GLY A 48 4.97 6.74 1.69
CA GLY A 48 4.15 7.84 2.19
C GLY A 48 3.30 7.52 3.43
N GLY A 49 3.59 6.45 4.17
CA GLY A 49 3.05 6.34 5.53
C GLY A 49 1.80 5.47 5.70
N ARG A 50 1.24 4.83 4.66
CA ARG A 50 0.07 3.95 4.82
C ARG A 50 0.41 2.63 5.52
N GLY A 51 -0.55 2.07 6.25
CA GLY A 51 -0.41 0.80 6.97
C GLY A 51 -0.50 -0.40 6.04
N TRP A 52 -1.34 -0.30 5.01
CA TRP A 52 -1.57 -1.30 3.95
C TRP A 52 -1.74 -0.62 2.59
#